data_AF-A0A915NJI6-F1
#
_entry.id   AF-A0A915NJI6-F1
#
_cell.length_a   1.000
_cell.length_b   1.000
_cell.length_c   1.000
_cell.angle_alpha   90.00
_cell.angle_beta   90.00
_cell.angle_gamma   90.00
#
_symmetry.space_group_name_H-M   'P 1'
#
loop_
_entity.id
_entity.type
_entity.pdbx_description
1 polymer ?
#
loop_
_entity_poly.entity_id
_entity_poly.type
_entity_poly.pdbx_seq_one_letter_code
_entity_poly.pdbx_strand_id
1 'polypeptide(L)'
;MVRAAKFTKKVPLRKGHEVVEVAQVEFVHITPKCLTMIAEGDKEFLRVTNDHPNVRYCYKVLCSENEYYRFKPTYGFVEGGGAAKIEVFRLKGPKAADDRIEVQFIRCDNSVRDPAVPFRNTDPAITRDVSLIAR
;
A
#
# COMPACT_ATOMS: atom_id res chain seq x y z
N MET A 1 -10.01 19.52 36.19
CA MET A 1 -9.49 18.40 35.38
C MET A 1 -10.68 17.68 34.76
N VAL A 2 -11.19 18.17 33.63
CA VAL A 2 -12.44 17.67 33.01
C VAL A 2 -12.08 16.75 31.84
N ARG A 3 -12.45 15.47 31.95
CA ARG A 3 -12.30 14.47 30.88
C ARG A 3 -13.32 14.74 29.78
N ALA A 4 -12.84 14.84 28.53
CA ALA A 4 -13.66 15.04 27.35
C ALA A 4 -14.63 13.86 27.13
N ALA A 5 -15.89 14.19 26.86
CA ALA A 5 -16.96 13.25 26.60
C ALA A 5 -16.77 12.53 25.26
N LYS A 6 -16.88 11.19 25.29
CA LYS A 6 -16.98 10.35 24.08
C LYS A 6 -18.32 10.63 23.41
N PHE A 7 -18.29 11.22 22.21
CA PHE A 7 -19.48 11.39 21.38
C PHE A 7 -19.87 10.04 20.75
N THR A 8 -20.63 9.23 21.48
CA THR A 8 -21.36 8.09 20.90
C THR A 8 -22.69 8.60 20.37
N LYS A 9 -22.81 8.90 19.07
CA LYS A 9 -24.12 9.16 18.45
C LYS A 9 -24.82 7.83 18.16
N LYS A 10 -25.74 7.43 19.06
CA LYS A 10 -26.82 6.48 18.77
C LYS A 10 -28.09 7.26 18.41
N VAL A 11 -28.69 7.01 17.26
CA VAL A 11 -30.08 7.40 16.90
C VAL A 11 -30.68 6.26 16.01
N PRO A 12 -31.98 5.91 16.13
CA PRO A 12 -32.42 4.51 16.15
C PRO A 12 -32.99 3.94 14.85
N LEU A 13 -33.15 2.61 14.91
CA LEU A 13 -33.72 1.61 14.01
C LEU A 13 -34.90 2.07 13.13
N ARG A 14 -34.79 1.80 11.81
CA ARG A 14 -35.93 1.53 10.93
C ARG A 14 -35.82 0.09 10.44
N LYS A 15 -36.91 -0.66 10.59
CA LYS A 15 -37.05 -2.07 10.21
C LYS A 15 -36.81 -2.28 8.71
N GLY A 16 -36.09 -3.35 8.37
CA GLY A 16 -36.10 -3.95 7.05
C GLY A 16 -35.06 -3.40 6.08
N HIS A 17 -33.77 -3.50 6.44
CA HIS A 17 -32.66 -3.86 5.55
C HIS A 17 -31.54 -4.32 6.49
N GLU A 18 -31.13 -5.58 6.37
CA GLU A 18 -29.91 -6.04 7.02
C GLU A 18 -28.80 -5.12 6.52
N VAL A 19 -28.26 -4.29 7.42
CA VAL A 19 -27.08 -3.49 7.12
C VAL A 19 -25.95 -4.49 7.09
N VAL A 20 -25.78 -5.16 5.95
CA VAL A 20 -24.59 -5.94 5.66
C VAL A 20 -23.46 -4.94 5.77
N GLU A 21 -22.66 -5.05 6.83
CA GLU A 21 -21.43 -4.32 6.99
C GLU A 21 -20.57 -4.75 5.78
N VAL A 22 -20.62 -3.95 4.72
CA VAL A 22 -19.88 -4.23 3.49
C VAL A 22 -18.41 -4.14 3.90
N ALA A 23 -17.80 -5.30 4.13
CA ALA A 23 -16.37 -5.41 4.28
C ALA A 23 -15.76 -4.57 3.16
N GLN A 24 -14.96 -3.56 3.52
CA GLN A 24 -14.33 -2.70 2.53
C GLN A 24 -13.60 -3.61 1.55
N VAL A 25 -14.14 -3.77 0.34
CA VAL A 25 -13.56 -4.66 -0.65
C VAL A 25 -12.21 -4.06 -1.02
N GLU A 26 -11.15 -4.73 -0.58
CA GLU A 26 -9.79 -4.34 -0.88
C GLU A 26 -9.51 -4.77 -2.31
N PHE A 27 -9.44 -3.81 -3.22
CA PHE A 27 -9.23 -4.12 -4.65
C PHE A 27 -7.77 -4.20 -5.04
N VAL A 28 -6.84 -3.81 -4.16
CA VAL A 28 -5.41 -3.79 -4.46
C VAL A 28 -4.64 -4.76 -3.57
N HIS A 29 -3.87 -5.64 -4.21
CA HIS A 29 -3.11 -6.70 -3.56
C HIS A 29 -1.64 -6.62 -3.90
N ILE A 30 -0.79 -7.07 -2.97
CA ILE A 30 0.65 -7.13 -3.14
C ILE A 30 1.11 -8.55 -2.85
N THR A 31 1.90 -9.10 -3.76
CA THR A 31 2.44 -10.46 -3.66
C THR A 31 3.92 -10.45 -4.04
N PRO A 32 4.81 -11.12 -3.27
CA PRO A 32 4.54 -11.78 -2.00
C PRO A 32 4.29 -10.78 -0.84
N LYS A 33 3.80 -11.28 0.30
CA LYS A 33 3.61 -10.50 1.54
C LYS A 33 4.86 -10.43 2.43
N CYS A 34 5.87 -11.22 2.11
CA CYS A 34 7.17 -11.20 2.73
C CYS A 34 8.23 -11.48 1.66
N LEU A 35 9.31 -10.69 1.66
CA LEU A 35 10.51 -10.96 0.89
C LEU A 35 11.64 -11.35 1.83
N THR A 36 12.38 -12.40 1.46
CA THR A 36 13.62 -12.79 2.13
C THR A 36 14.76 -12.61 1.13
N MET A 37 15.71 -11.75 1.46
CA MET A 37 16.79 -11.30 0.58
C MET A 37 18.15 -11.53 1.26
N ILE A 38 19.20 -11.72 0.46
CA ILE A 38 20.56 -11.90 0.98
C ILE A 38 21.16 -10.55 1.38
N ALA A 39 21.72 -10.45 2.59
CA ALA A 39 22.23 -9.19 3.14
C ALA A 39 23.44 -8.60 2.37
N GLU A 40 24.19 -9.44 1.63
CA GLU A 40 25.32 -9.02 0.77
C GLU A 40 24.89 -8.38 -0.55
N GLY A 41 23.61 -8.49 -0.91
CA GLY A 41 23.06 -7.94 -2.13
C GLY A 41 22.14 -8.93 -2.83
N ASP A 42 20.97 -8.47 -3.22
CA ASP A 42 19.95 -9.33 -3.82
C ASP A 42 18.94 -8.51 -4.64
N LYS A 43 18.16 -9.17 -5.49
CA LYS A 43 17.11 -8.55 -6.28
C LYS A 43 15.86 -9.42 -6.30
N GLU A 44 14.77 -8.82 -5.86
CA GLU A 44 13.44 -9.43 -5.86
C GLU A 44 12.41 -8.49 -6.50
N PHE A 45 11.16 -8.92 -6.60
CA PHE A 45 10.08 -8.04 -7.03
C PHE A 45 8.77 -8.29 -6.31
N LEU A 46 7.99 -7.22 -6.18
CA LEU A 46 6.59 -7.26 -5.77
C LEU A 46 5.69 -7.13 -6.99
N ARG A 47 4.61 -7.89 -7.01
CA ARG A 47 3.49 -7.72 -7.94
C ARG A 47 2.37 -7.00 -7.22
N VAL A 48 2.00 -5.84 -7.73
CA VAL A 48 0.81 -5.08 -7.34
C VAL A 48 -0.30 -5.47 -8.32
N THR A 49 -1.43 -5.96 -7.81
CA THR A 49 -2.60 -6.37 -8.62
C THR A 49 -3.78 -5.49 -8.22
N ASN A 50 -4.54 -5.03 -9.20
CA ASN A 50 -5.76 -4.24 -8.98
C ASN A 50 -6.96 -4.98 -9.59
N ASP A 51 -7.78 -5.57 -8.74
CA ASP A 51 -8.93 -6.36 -9.13
C ASP A 51 -10.17 -5.50 -9.43
N HIS A 52 -10.11 -4.18 -9.19
CA HIS A 52 -11.19 -3.28 -9.60
C HIS A 52 -11.13 -3.04 -11.11
N PRO A 53 -12.18 -3.35 -11.90
CA PRO A 53 -12.10 -3.29 -13.37
C PRO A 53 -11.97 -1.86 -13.93
N ASN A 54 -12.56 -0.88 -13.26
CA ASN A 54 -12.72 0.48 -13.81
C ASN A 54 -12.05 1.59 -13.00
N VAL A 55 -11.20 1.26 -12.03
CA VAL A 55 -10.56 2.27 -11.17
C VAL A 55 -9.06 2.12 -11.30
N ARG A 56 -8.42 3.21 -11.70
CA ARG A 56 -6.97 3.34 -11.72
C ARG A 56 -6.48 3.82 -10.36
N TYR A 57 -5.39 3.23 -9.89
CA TYR A 57 -4.71 3.66 -8.68
C TYR A 57 -3.31 4.16 -9.00
N CYS A 58 -2.92 5.21 -8.30
CA CYS A 58 -1.55 5.67 -8.17
C CYS A 58 -0.98 5.02 -6.90
N TYR A 59 0.25 4.53 -6.95
CA TYR A 59 0.93 3.98 -5.78
C TYR A 59 2.22 4.72 -5.45
N LYS A 60 2.60 4.69 -4.18
CA LYS A 60 3.85 5.19 -3.62
C LYS A 60 4.46 4.11 -2.74
N VAL A 61 5.75 3.85 -2.92
CA VAL A 61 6.53 2.88 -2.12
C VAL A 61 7.34 3.63 -1.08
N LEU A 62 7.22 3.20 0.17
CA LEU A 62 8.03 3.62 1.30
C LEU A 62 8.71 2.40 1.90
N CYS A 63 9.84 2.61 2.57
CA CYS A 63 10.56 1.58 3.28
C CYS A 63 11.04 2.11 4.64
N SER A 64 11.06 1.24 5.63
CA SER A 64 11.59 1.53 6.97
C SER A 64 13.08 1.84 6.95
N GLU A 65 13.84 1.19 6.06
CA GLU A 65 15.29 1.34 5.95
C GLU A 65 15.70 1.66 4.51
N ASN A 66 15.88 2.94 4.22
CA ASN A 66 16.22 3.40 2.88
C ASN A 66 17.73 3.38 2.61
N GLU A 67 18.60 3.13 3.59
CA GLU A 67 20.04 3.03 3.35
C GLU A 67 20.36 1.80 2.48
N TYR A 68 19.75 0.67 2.80
CA TYR A 68 20.09 -0.64 2.20
C TYR A 68 19.11 -1.17 1.16
N TYR A 69 18.01 -0.48 0.87
CA TYR A 69 17.07 -0.90 -0.17
C TYR A 69 16.86 0.17 -1.23
N ARG A 70 16.69 -0.27 -2.48
CA ARG A 70 16.29 0.58 -3.61
C ARG A 70 15.07 -0.02 -4.29
N PHE A 71 14.19 0.83 -4.78
CA PHE A 71 12.94 0.42 -5.42
C PHE A 71 12.83 1.00 -6.81
N LYS A 72 12.32 0.21 -7.76
CA LYS A 72 12.06 0.67 -9.12
C LYS A 72 10.73 0.13 -9.65
N PRO A 73 9.74 0.99 -9.93
CA PRO A 73 9.68 2.42 -9.60
C PRO A 73 9.25 2.66 -8.13
N THR A 74 9.48 3.86 -7.60
CA THR A 74 8.98 4.28 -6.26
C THR A 74 7.57 4.86 -6.31
N TYR A 75 7.15 5.36 -7.47
CA TYR A 75 5.79 5.78 -7.78
C TYR A 75 5.35 5.14 -9.08
N GLY A 76 4.08 4.79 -9.18
CA GLY A 76 3.55 4.24 -10.42
C GLY A 76 2.04 4.22 -10.46
N PHE A 77 1.52 3.68 -11.56
CA PHE A 77 0.11 3.44 -11.75
C PHE A 77 -0.16 1.94 -11.77
N VAL A 78 -1.37 1.57 -11.36
CA VAL A 78 -1.95 0.27 -11.64
C VAL A 78 -3.36 0.51 -12.20
N GLU A 79 -3.55 0.16 -13.47
CA GLU A 79 -4.82 0.30 -14.17
C GLU A 79 -5.88 -0.63 -13.59
N GLY A 80 -7.15 -0.35 -13.89
CA GLY A 80 -8.25 -1.23 -13.51
C GLY A 80 -8.11 -2.63 -14.12
N GLY A 81 -8.27 -3.68 -13.32
CA GLY A 81 -8.03 -5.08 -13.71
C GLY A 81 -6.57 -5.40 -14.02
N GLY A 82 -5.66 -4.46 -13.79
CA GLY A 82 -4.27 -4.54 -14.20
C GLY A 82 -3.32 -5.02 -13.10
N ALA A 83 -2.04 -5.09 -13.46
CA ALA A 83 -0.97 -5.35 -12.51
C ALA A 83 0.26 -4.50 -12.83
N ALA A 84 1.04 -4.19 -11.81
CA ALA A 84 2.32 -3.51 -11.90
C ALA A 84 3.41 -4.29 -11.16
N LYS A 85 4.66 -4.12 -11.59
CA LYS A 85 5.84 -4.74 -10.98
C LYS A 85 6.67 -3.66 -10.29
N ILE A 86 7.08 -3.92 -9.06
CA ILE A 86 8.04 -3.11 -8.31
C ILE A 86 9.27 -3.97 -8.08
N GLU A 87 10.41 -3.58 -8.65
CA GLU A 87 11.70 -4.20 -8.37
C GLU A 87 12.22 -3.72 -7.01
N VAL A 88 12.67 -4.66 -6.19
CA VAL A 88 13.28 -4.42 -4.88
C VAL A 88 14.73 -4.88 -4.97
N PHE A 89 15.66 -3.96 -4.70
CA PHE A 89 17.08 -4.26 -4.67
C PHE A 89 17.57 -4.13 -3.24
N ARG A 90 18.17 -5.19 -2.72
CA ARG A 90 18.91 -5.16 -1.45
C ARG A 90 20.36 -4.81 -1.78
N LEU A 91 20.89 -3.80 -1.10
CA LEU A 91 22.30 -3.45 -1.09
C LEU A 91 23.00 -4.19 0.04
N LYS A 92 24.32 -4.26 -0.03
CA LYS A 92 25.14 -4.80 1.05
C LYS A 92 24.86 -4.05 2.35
N GLY A 93 24.54 -4.77 3.42
CA GLY A 93 24.27 -4.19 4.74
C GLY A 93 24.08 -5.26 5.81
N PRO A 94 23.64 -4.87 7.03
CA PRO A 94 23.42 -5.81 8.12
C PRO A 94 22.24 -6.74 7.86
N LYS A 95 22.22 -7.89 8.54
CA LYS A 95 21.03 -8.75 8.62
C LYS A 95 19.94 -8.03 9.42
N ALA A 96 18.69 -8.17 9.00
CA ALA A 96 17.53 -7.55 9.62
C ALA A 96 16.30 -8.43 9.39
N ALA A 97 15.37 -8.46 10.34
CA ALA A 97 14.16 -9.31 10.25
C ALA A 97 12.85 -8.53 10.43
N ASP A 98 12.95 -7.24 10.74
CA ASP A 98 11.85 -6.35 11.08
C ASP A 98 11.70 -5.17 10.12
N ASP A 99 12.48 -5.14 9.03
CA ASP A 99 12.33 -4.18 7.93
C ASP A 99 10.96 -4.34 7.26
N ARG A 100 10.44 -3.23 6.73
CA ARG A 100 9.11 -3.19 6.11
C ARG A 100 9.09 -2.33 4.86
N ILE A 101 8.29 -2.76 3.89
CA ILE A 101 7.83 -1.92 2.78
C ILE A 101 6.39 -1.56 3.07
N GLU A 102 6.09 -0.29 2.93
CA GLU A 102 4.73 0.22 2.93
C GLU A 102 4.41 0.72 1.52
N VAL A 103 3.35 0.18 0.90
CA VAL A 103 2.85 0.66 -0.39
C VAL A 103 1.50 1.32 -0.18
N GLN A 104 1.48 2.61 -0.46
CA GLN A 104 0.33 3.49 -0.34
C GLN A 104 -0.36 3.66 -1.68
N PHE A 105 -1.69 3.76 -1.68
CA PHE A 105 -2.50 3.88 -2.88
C PHE A 105 -3.51 5.04 -2.78
N ILE A 106 -3.66 5.76 -3.88
CA ILE A 106 -4.66 6.81 -4.07
C ILE A 106 -5.38 6.54 -5.39
N ARG A 107 -6.71 6.62 -5.40
CA ARG A 107 -7.48 6.58 -6.65
C ARG A 107 -7.13 7.79 -7.50
N CYS A 108 -6.87 7.59 -8.78
CA CYS A 108 -6.52 8.70 -9.66
C CYS A 108 -7.19 8.57 -11.02
N ASP A 109 -7.46 9.72 -11.64
CA ASP A 109 -8.09 9.81 -12.95
C ASP A 109 -7.09 9.47 -14.08
N ASN A 110 -7.62 9.11 -15.25
CA ASN A 110 -6.82 8.79 -16.44
C ASN A 110 -6.06 10.01 -17.00
N SER A 111 -6.48 11.23 -16.68
CA SER A 111 -5.76 12.46 -17.02
C SER A 111 -4.45 12.65 -16.25
N VAL A 112 -4.28 11.99 -15.09
CA VAL A 112 -3.06 12.09 -14.29
C VAL A 112 -1.90 11.42 -15.03
N ARG A 113 -0.86 12.21 -15.30
CA ARG A 113 0.36 11.77 -16.01
C ARG A 113 1.53 11.46 -15.08
N ASP A 114 1.61 12.15 -13.95
CA ASP A 114 2.62 11.94 -12.93
C ASP A 114 1.99 11.26 -11.69
N PRO A 115 2.37 10.02 -11.36
CA PRO A 115 1.79 9.27 -10.24
C PRO A 115 2.16 9.85 -8.87
N ALA A 116 3.15 10.74 -8.78
CA ALA A 116 3.56 11.37 -7.53
C ALA A 116 2.69 12.57 -7.14
N VAL A 117 2.03 13.23 -8.12
CA VAL A 117 1.24 14.45 -7.88
C VAL A 117 0.12 14.24 -6.86
N PRO A 118 -0.69 13.16 -6.91
CA PRO A 118 -1.75 12.93 -5.93
C PRO A 118 -1.27 12.86 -4.48
N PHE A 119 -0.07 12.34 -4.24
CA PHE A 119 0.48 12.15 -2.88
C PHE A 119 1.00 13.42 -2.22
N ARG A 120 0.97 14.57 -2.91
CA ARG A 120 1.43 15.85 -2.33
C ARG A 120 0.40 16.49 -1.39
N ASN A 121 -0.89 16.28 -1.70
CA ASN A 121 -1.99 17.01 -1.08
C ASN A 121 -3.09 16.08 -0.56
N THR A 122 -2.92 14.76 -0.66
CA THR A 122 -3.97 13.79 -0.35
C THR A 122 -3.36 12.63 0.41
N ASP A 123 -3.99 12.28 1.52
CA ASP A 123 -3.63 11.10 2.30
C ASP A 123 -3.94 9.82 1.54
N PRO A 124 -3.14 8.77 1.71
CA PRO A 124 -3.38 7.51 1.04
C PRO A 124 -4.70 6.89 1.50
N ALA A 125 -5.51 6.44 0.53
CA ALA A 125 -6.78 5.80 0.82
C ALA A 125 -6.60 4.35 1.29
N ILE A 126 -5.55 3.69 0.81
CA ILE A 126 -5.22 2.30 1.13
C ILE A 126 -3.72 2.19 1.36
N THR A 127 -3.33 1.45 2.39
CA THR A 127 -1.93 1.14 2.70
C THR A 127 -1.76 -0.38 2.80
N ARG A 128 -0.65 -0.90 2.27
CA ARG A 128 -0.32 -2.32 2.30
C ARG A 128 1.12 -2.54 2.72
N ASP A 129 1.30 -3.37 3.73
CA ASP A 129 2.61 -3.73 4.23
C ASP A 129 3.12 -5.02 3.61
N VAL A 130 4.45 -5.08 3.45
CA VAL A 130 5.22 -6.27 3.09
C VAL A 130 6.42 -6.36 4.03
N SER A 131 6.59 -7.52 4.66
CA SER A 131 7.76 -7.78 5.51
C SER A 131 9.02 -7.95 4.67
N LEU A 132 10.13 -7.36 5.10
CA LEU A 132 11.45 -7.55 4.52
C LEU A 132 12.36 -8.25 5.53
N ILE A 133 13.01 -9.32 5.09
CA ILE A 133 13.99 -10.06 5.87
C ILE A 133 15.31 -10.09 5.09
N ALA A 134 16.37 -9.52 5.65
CA ALA A 134 17.74 -9.63 5.17
C ALA A 134 18.51 -10.66 5.98
N ARG A 135 18.99 -11.73 5.32
CA ARG A 135 19.67 -12.87 5.96
C ARG A 135 21.16 -12.97 5.63
#